data_AF-A0A7V3H7F9-F1
#
_entry.id   AF-A0A7V3H7F9-F1
#
_cell.length_a   1.000
_cell.length_b   1.000
_cell.length_c   1.000
_cell.angle_alpha   90.00
_cell.angle_beta   90.00
_cell.angle_gamma   90.00
#
_symmetry.space_group_name_H-M   'P 1'
#
loop_
_entity.id
_entity.type
_entity.pdbx_description
1 polymer ?
#
loop_
_entity_poly.entity_id
_entity_poly.type
_entity_poly.pdbx_seq_one_letter_code
_entity_poly.pdbx_strand_id
1 'polypeptide(L)'
;EDEGRNKAKTVAALIEKKNPFVKAVAFEMNFEAFSEMGNSYDLILDATDNLPTRGEIDTYAKATQTPWIYASVEEFNGQVCFFEKASFQVFNLSDHKPGGIAAPIVMHIASLQANFALRYLTGLSVVKDKLYYLYFNEEGELITQKFGMPTV
;
A
#
# COMPACT_ATOMS: atom_id res chain seq x y z
N GLU A 1 14.31 15.76 -15.61
CA GLU A 1 14.48 14.80 -16.73
C GLU A 1 13.25 13.94 -16.97
N ASP A 2 12.54 13.50 -15.92
CA ASP A 2 11.40 12.58 -16.07
C ASP A 2 10.01 13.24 -16.16
N GLU A 3 9.93 14.56 -16.12
CA GLU A 3 8.67 15.29 -16.25
C GLU A 3 7.97 14.98 -17.58
N GLY A 4 6.65 14.78 -17.53
CA GLY A 4 5.84 14.42 -18.70
C GLY A 4 5.95 12.96 -19.16
N ARG A 5 6.87 12.16 -18.60
CA ARG A 5 6.99 10.73 -18.92
C ARG A 5 5.97 9.90 -18.14
N ASN A 6 5.57 8.75 -18.69
CA ASN A 6 4.70 7.82 -17.98
C ASN A 6 5.38 7.30 -16.70
N LYS A 7 4.69 7.41 -15.55
CA LYS A 7 5.23 7.03 -14.24
C LYS A 7 5.62 5.55 -14.16
N ALA A 8 4.75 4.64 -14.60
CA ALA A 8 4.98 3.19 -14.51
C ALA A 8 6.21 2.76 -15.32
N LYS A 9 6.31 3.20 -16.57
CA LYS A 9 7.46 2.90 -17.46
C LYS A 9 8.76 3.49 -16.92
N THR A 10 8.71 4.72 -16.42
CA THR A 10 9.89 5.41 -15.87
C THR A 10 10.40 4.72 -14.60
N VAL A 11 9.50 4.34 -13.70
CA VAL A 11 9.85 3.64 -12.46
C VAL A 11 10.37 2.23 -12.73
N ALA A 12 9.77 1.49 -13.67
CA ALA A 12 10.26 0.16 -14.04
C ALA A 12 11.72 0.22 -14.54
N ALA A 13 12.03 1.14 -15.47
CA ALA A 13 13.39 1.33 -15.97
C ALA A 13 14.37 1.74 -14.85
N LEU A 14 13.93 2.58 -13.90
CA LEU A 14 14.74 2.97 -12.75
C LEU A 14 15.05 1.78 -11.83
N ILE A 15 14.06 0.92 -11.57
CA ILE A 15 14.22 -0.27 -10.72
C ILE A 15 15.25 -1.22 -11.32
N GLU A 16 15.12 -1.55 -12.62
CA GLU A 16 16.05 -2.45 -13.31
C GLU A 16 17.47 -1.88 -13.38
N LYS A 17 17.59 -0.56 -13.58
CA LYS A 17 18.89 0.14 -13.52
C LYS A 17 19.55 0.04 -12.13
N LYS A 18 18.75 0.09 -11.06
CA LYS A 18 19.25 0.01 -9.67
C LYS A 18 19.64 -1.41 -9.27
N ASN A 19 18.95 -2.43 -9.79
CA ASN A 19 19.24 -3.81 -9.50
C ASN A 19 19.00 -4.70 -10.74
N PRO A 20 20.05 -5.18 -11.42
CA PRO A 20 19.92 -5.96 -12.65
C PRO A 20 19.33 -7.36 -12.44
N PHE A 21 19.16 -7.80 -11.19
CA PHE A 21 18.50 -9.08 -10.87
C PHE A 21 16.98 -8.94 -10.72
N VAL A 22 16.45 -7.72 -10.73
CA VAL A 22 15.00 -7.46 -10.65
C VAL A 22 14.44 -7.34 -12.06
N LYS A 23 13.33 -8.03 -12.33
CA LYS A 23 12.49 -7.81 -13.50
C LYS A 23 11.34 -6.88 -13.10
N ALA A 24 11.18 -5.76 -13.79
CA ALA A 24 10.06 -4.85 -13.56
C ALA A 24 9.14 -4.80 -14.79
N VAL A 25 7.84 -4.99 -14.59
CA VAL A 25 6.84 -4.90 -15.68
C VAL A 25 5.91 -3.73 -15.40
N ALA A 26 5.84 -2.79 -16.34
CA ALA A 26 4.97 -1.62 -16.23
C ALA A 26 3.64 -1.87 -16.93
N PHE A 27 2.54 -1.64 -16.21
CA PHE A 27 1.18 -1.62 -16.75
C PHE A 27 0.69 -0.17 -16.82
N GLU A 28 0.44 0.34 -18.03
CA GLU A 28 -0.06 1.69 -18.27
C GLU A 28 -1.59 1.66 -18.38
N MET A 29 -2.24 1.34 -17.28
CA MET A 29 -3.70 1.21 -17.18
C MET A 29 -4.16 1.45 -15.73
N ASN A 30 -5.47 1.62 -15.53
CA ASN A 30 -6.06 1.66 -14.19
C ASN A 30 -6.15 0.23 -13.58
N PHE A 31 -6.52 0.16 -12.31
CA PHE A 31 -6.60 -1.12 -11.61
C PHE A 31 -7.72 -2.02 -12.16
N GLU A 32 -8.87 -1.45 -12.52
CA GLU A 32 -9.97 -2.16 -13.17
C GLU A 32 -9.50 -2.96 -14.39
N ALA A 33 -8.90 -2.31 -15.39
CA ALA A 33 -8.40 -2.99 -16.59
C ALA A 33 -7.27 -4.00 -16.28
N PHE A 34 -6.43 -3.72 -15.28
CA PHE A 34 -5.38 -4.66 -14.84
C PHE A 34 -5.99 -5.93 -14.24
N SER A 35 -7.05 -5.80 -13.45
CA SER A 35 -7.70 -6.91 -12.76
C SER A 35 -8.33 -7.92 -13.72
N GLU A 36 -8.73 -7.49 -14.92
CA GLU A 36 -9.31 -8.34 -15.96
C GLU A 36 -8.27 -9.18 -16.73
N MET A 37 -6.97 -8.89 -16.59
CA MET A 37 -5.92 -9.59 -17.33
C MET A 37 -5.70 -11.05 -16.87
N GLY A 38 -6.24 -11.44 -15.71
CA GLY A 38 -6.09 -12.78 -15.16
C GLY A 38 -4.68 -13.13 -14.68
N ASN A 39 -3.84 -12.11 -14.42
CA ASN A 39 -2.49 -12.30 -13.89
C ASN A 39 -2.54 -12.74 -12.41
N SER A 40 -1.63 -13.62 -12.00
CA SER A 40 -1.47 -14.04 -10.60
C SER A 40 -0.21 -13.47 -9.98
N TYR A 41 -0.32 -13.01 -8.74
CA TYR A 41 0.81 -12.48 -7.95
C TYR A 41 0.76 -13.03 -6.53
N ASP A 42 1.92 -13.12 -5.88
CA ASP A 42 2.06 -13.62 -4.51
C ASP A 42 1.63 -12.60 -3.45
N LEU A 43 1.67 -11.30 -3.78
CA LEU A 43 1.45 -10.20 -2.85
C LEU A 43 1.10 -8.91 -3.59
N ILE A 44 0.14 -8.14 -3.05
CA ILE A 44 -0.19 -6.79 -3.50
C ILE A 44 0.34 -5.78 -2.49
N LEU A 45 1.10 -4.79 -2.95
CA LEU A 45 1.46 -3.59 -2.19
C LEU A 45 0.66 -2.42 -2.74
N ASP A 46 -0.27 -1.90 -1.95
CA ASP A 46 -1.10 -0.77 -2.35
C ASP A 46 -0.47 0.54 -1.89
N ALA A 47 -0.16 1.40 -2.87
CA ALA A 47 0.33 2.75 -2.69
C ALA A 47 -0.56 3.77 -3.44
N THR A 48 -1.85 3.45 -3.59
CA THR A 48 -2.84 4.32 -4.22
C THR A 48 -3.29 5.41 -3.25
N ASP A 49 -3.75 6.53 -3.81
CA ASP A 49 -4.09 7.76 -3.08
C ASP A 49 -5.61 8.01 -3.01
N ASN A 50 -6.44 7.05 -3.43
CA ASN A 50 -7.89 7.23 -3.47
C ASN A 50 -8.65 6.00 -2.95
N LEU A 51 -9.74 6.27 -2.23
CA LEU A 51 -10.57 5.26 -1.59
C LEU A 51 -11.27 4.31 -2.56
N PRO A 52 -11.77 4.74 -3.74
CA PRO A 52 -12.37 3.82 -4.72
C PRO A 52 -11.43 2.70 -5.16
N THR A 53 -10.19 3.05 -5.56
CA THR A 53 -9.20 2.04 -6.01
C THR A 53 -8.85 1.07 -4.89
N ARG A 54 -8.77 1.54 -3.63
CA ARG A 54 -8.54 0.68 -2.46
C ARG A 54 -9.67 -0.33 -2.25
N GLY A 55 -10.92 0.07 -2.52
CA GLY A 55 -12.08 -0.83 -2.49
C GLY A 55 -12.06 -1.88 -3.59
N GLU A 56 -11.63 -1.50 -4.80
CA GLU A 56 -11.41 -2.43 -5.91
C GLU A 56 -10.31 -3.44 -5.57
N ILE A 57 -9.18 -2.99 -5.00
CA ILE A 57 -8.08 -3.86 -4.56
C ILE A 57 -8.53 -4.82 -3.45
N ASP A 58 -9.28 -4.36 -2.44
CA ASP A 58 -9.83 -5.23 -1.37
C ASP A 58 -10.68 -6.36 -1.95
N THR A 59 -11.55 -6.02 -2.90
CA THR A 59 -12.45 -6.98 -3.56
C THR A 59 -11.66 -7.97 -4.41
N TYR A 60 -10.72 -7.48 -5.22
CA TYR A 60 -9.84 -8.29 -6.06
C TYR A 60 -8.99 -9.25 -5.22
N ALA A 61 -8.31 -8.74 -4.19
CA ALA A 61 -7.44 -9.51 -3.31
C ALA A 61 -8.17 -10.69 -2.65
N LYS A 62 -9.42 -10.47 -2.23
CA LYS A 62 -10.27 -11.54 -1.68
C LYS A 62 -10.70 -12.56 -2.74
N ALA A 63 -11.12 -12.08 -3.91
CA ALA A 63 -11.56 -12.94 -5.00
C ALA A 63 -10.43 -13.84 -5.52
N THR A 64 -9.19 -13.32 -5.59
CA THR A 64 -8.01 -14.06 -6.05
C THR A 64 -7.25 -14.75 -4.93
N GLN A 65 -7.67 -14.54 -3.67
CA GLN A 65 -6.95 -14.98 -2.46
C GLN A 65 -5.49 -14.48 -2.43
N THR A 66 -5.23 -13.32 -3.04
CA THR A 66 -3.91 -12.69 -3.04
C THR A 66 -3.76 -11.82 -1.78
N PRO A 67 -2.74 -12.05 -0.94
CA PRO A 67 -2.48 -11.21 0.22
C PRO A 67 -2.26 -9.74 -0.16
N TRP A 68 -2.76 -8.84 0.67
CA TRP A 68 -2.75 -7.40 0.38
C TRP A 68 -2.21 -6.60 1.56
N ILE A 69 -1.23 -5.73 1.29
CA ILE A 69 -0.71 -4.76 2.25
C ILE A 69 -1.12 -3.35 1.80
N TYR A 70 -2.11 -2.83 2.49
CA TYR A 70 -2.58 -1.45 2.40
C TYR A 70 -1.59 -0.49 3.04
N ALA A 71 -1.37 0.67 2.40
CA ALA A 71 -0.67 1.80 2.99
C ALA A 71 -1.33 3.13 2.60
N SER A 72 -1.32 4.10 3.51
CA SER A 72 -1.83 5.45 3.27
C SER A 72 -1.09 6.47 4.11
N VAL A 73 -1.08 7.71 3.64
CA VAL A 73 -0.51 8.87 4.32
C VAL A 73 -1.39 10.08 4.13
N GLU A 74 -1.45 10.92 5.15
CA GLU A 74 -2.13 12.21 5.13
C GLU A 74 -1.49 13.13 6.16
N GLU A 75 -1.09 14.33 5.74
CA GLU A 75 -0.30 15.27 6.51
C GLU A 75 0.99 14.65 7.07
N PHE A 76 1.04 14.44 8.38
CA PHE A 76 2.15 13.80 9.12
C PHE A 76 1.76 12.42 9.67
N ASN A 77 0.62 11.89 9.23
CA ASN A 77 0.03 10.64 9.69
C ASN A 77 0.16 9.57 8.62
N GLY A 78 0.25 8.33 9.05
CA GLY A 78 0.41 7.21 8.15
C GLY A 78 -0.18 5.93 8.69
N GLN A 79 -0.60 5.06 7.77
CA GLN A 79 -1.33 3.84 8.06
C GLN A 79 -0.76 2.68 7.26
N VAL A 80 -0.62 1.51 7.88
CA VAL A 80 -0.32 0.25 7.19
C VAL A 80 -1.17 -0.87 7.76
N CYS A 81 -1.74 -1.71 6.91
CA CYS A 81 -2.44 -2.92 7.33
C CYS A 81 -2.14 -4.07 6.37
N PHE A 82 -1.79 -5.23 6.92
CA PHE A 82 -1.76 -6.48 6.16
C PHE A 82 -3.12 -7.15 6.30
N PHE A 83 -3.92 -7.15 5.23
CA PHE A 83 -5.24 -7.76 5.21
C PHE A 83 -5.18 -9.27 4.94
N GLU A 84 -5.99 -10.03 5.68
CA GLU A 84 -6.31 -11.43 5.40
C GLU A 84 -7.82 -11.67 5.45
N LYS A 85 -8.45 -11.43 6.59
CA LYS A 85 -9.90 -11.66 6.80
C LYS A 85 -10.68 -10.37 6.95
N ALA A 86 -10.04 -9.30 7.39
CA ALA A 86 -10.70 -8.00 7.51
C ALA A 86 -11.01 -7.41 6.13
N SER A 87 -11.85 -6.38 6.11
CA SER A 87 -12.17 -5.62 4.90
C SER A 87 -11.80 -4.16 5.02
N PHE A 88 -11.38 -3.59 3.91
CA PHE A 88 -11.24 -2.15 3.78
C PHE A 88 -12.56 -1.38 3.95
N GLN A 89 -13.71 -2.03 3.76
CA GLN A 89 -15.03 -1.41 3.94
C GLN A 89 -15.27 -0.84 5.36
N VAL A 90 -14.44 -1.23 6.33
CA VAL A 90 -14.46 -0.68 7.71
C VAL A 90 -14.03 0.79 7.74
N PHE A 91 -13.23 1.23 6.77
CA PHE A 91 -12.91 2.64 6.60
C PHE A 91 -14.11 3.33 5.95
N ASN A 92 -14.94 3.98 6.79
CA ASN A 92 -16.03 4.82 6.30
C ASN A 92 -15.49 5.91 5.36
N LEU A 93 -16.11 6.02 4.20
CA LEU A 93 -15.96 7.17 3.31
C LEU A 93 -16.54 8.40 4.03
N SER A 94 -15.72 9.12 4.78
CA SER A 94 -16.09 10.45 5.25
C SER A 94 -15.92 11.44 4.09
N ASP A 95 -16.69 12.53 4.08
CA ASP A 95 -16.51 13.67 3.16
C ASP A 95 -15.21 14.46 3.48
N HIS A 96 -14.20 13.80 4.04
CA HIS A 96 -12.94 14.42 4.41
C HIS A 96 -12.21 14.90 3.15
N LYS A 97 -11.86 16.19 3.13
CA LYS A 97 -11.00 16.76 2.10
C LYS A 97 -9.56 16.43 2.45
N PRO A 98 -8.81 15.74 1.56
CA PRO A 98 -7.46 15.34 1.88
C PRO A 98 -6.55 16.53 2.19
N GLY A 99 -5.74 16.38 3.23
CA GLY A 99 -4.69 17.34 3.58
C GLY A 99 -3.52 17.32 2.60
N GLY A 100 -2.51 18.15 2.87
CA GLY A 100 -1.20 18.01 2.23
C GLY A 100 -0.50 16.70 2.65
N ILE A 101 0.62 16.35 2.02
CA ILE A 101 1.40 15.15 2.37
C ILE A 101 2.85 15.54 2.65
N ALA A 102 3.33 15.29 3.86
CA ALA A 102 4.73 15.49 4.19
C ALA A 102 5.59 14.31 3.71
N ALA A 103 6.53 14.55 2.80
CA ALA A 103 7.38 13.48 2.24
C ALA A 103 8.08 12.57 3.28
N PRO A 104 8.56 13.07 4.45
CA PRO A 104 9.22 12.21 5.43
C PRO A 104 8.31 11.09 5.99
N ILE A 105 7.04 11.36 6.30
CA ILE A 105 6.15 10.30 6.81
C ILE A 105 5.88 9.25 5.73
N VAL A 106 5.84 9.65 4.45
CA VAL A 106 5.74 8.70 3.32
C VAL A 106 6.86 7.69 3.34
N MET A 107 8.09 8.12 3.66
CA MET A 107 9.24 7.22 3.74
C MET A 107 9.13 6.24 4.92
N HIS A 108 8.60 6.68 6.06
CA HIS A 108 8.32 5.77 7.20
C HIS A 108 7.30 4.70 6.83
N ILE A 109 6.21 5.08 6.19
CA ILE A 109 5.13 4.17 5.79
C ILE A 109 5.58 3.22 4.68
N ALA A 110 6.28 3.72 3.66
CA ALA A 110 6.84 2.88 2.61
C ALA A 110 7.82 1.84 3.17
N SER A 111 8.66 2.24 4.13
CA SER A 111 9.59 1.32 4.81
C SER A 111 8.85 0.24 5.61
N LEU A 112 7.79 0.61 6.32
CA LEU A 112 6.97 -0.34 7.08
C LEU A 112 6.24 -1.32 6.16
N GLN A 113 5.61 -0.84 5.08
CA GLN A 113 4.96 -1.67 4.07
C GLN A 113 5.94 -2.64 3.40
N ALA A 114 7.12 -2.16 3.01
CA ALA A 114 8.16 -3.00 2.41
C ALA A 114 8.67 -4.07 3.40
N ASN A 115 8.82 -3.73 4.68
CA ASN A 115 9.19 -4.71 5.70
C ASN A 115 8.15 -5.81 5.88
N PHE A 116 6.85 -5.49 5.83
CA PHE A 116 5.80 -6.51 5.88
C PHE A 116 5.88 -7.45 4.67
N ALA A 117 6.08 -6.88 3.47
CA ALA A 117 6.26 -7.64 2.25
C ALA A 117 7.47 -8.58 2.32
N LEU A 118 8.64 -8.07 2.73
CA LEU A 118 9.85 -8.87 2.86
C LEU A 118 9.68 -10.01 3.87
N ARG A 119 9.10 -9.72 5.04
CA ARG A 119 8.84 -10.77 6.05
C ARG A 119 7.94 -11.85 5.49
N TYR A 120 6.83 -11.48 4.85
CA TYR A 120 5.90 -12.43 4.26
C TYR A 120 6.55 -13.30 3.16
N LEU A 121 7.18 -12.67 2.18
CA LEU A 121 7.79 -13.36 1.03
C LEU A 121 8.97 -14.26 1.43
N THR A 122 9.60 -14.00 2.59
CA THR A 122 10.68 -14.84 3.13
C THR A 122 10.19 -15.87 4.16
N GLY A 123 8.89 -16.00 4.37
CA GLY A 123 8.30 -16.97 5.31
C GLY A 123 8.45 -16.58 6.80
N LEU A 124 8.84 -15.34 7.09
CA LEU A 124 8.87 -14.80 8.45
C LEU A 124 7.47 -14.37 8.90
N SER A 125 7.24 -14.39 10.21
CA SER A 125 5.95 -14.00 10.78
C SER A 125 5.63 -12.53 10.53
N VAL A 126 4.39 -12.25 10.11
CA VAL A 126 3.83 -10.90 10.02
C VAL A 126 2.41 -10.93 10.57
N VAL A 127 2.06 -9.93 11.38
CA VAL A 127 0.71 -9.85 11.96
C VAL A 127 -0.25 -9.33 10.90
N LYS A 128 -1.34 -10.07 10.69
CA LYS A 128 -2.42 -9.72 9.77
C LYS A 128 -3.62 -9.13 10.52
N ASP A 129 -4.51 -8.47 9.77
CA ASP A 129 -5.75 -7.84 10.26
C ASP A 129 -5.50 -6.89 11.44
N LYS A 130 -4.39 -6.15 11.38
CA LYS A 130 -3.99 -5.15 12.37
C LYS A 130 -3.58 -3.88 11.66
N LEU A 131 -4.25 -2.77 12.00
CA LEU A 131 -3.93 -1.45 11.48
C LEU A 131 -2.85 -0.81 12.34
N TYR A 132 -1.73 -0.48 11.73
CA TYR A 132 -0.65 0.30 12.33
C TYR A 132 -0.87 1.76 11.94
N TYR A 133 -1.05 2.63 12.94
CA TYR A 133 -1.20 4.07 12.77
C TYR A 133 0.02 4.78 13.35
N LEU A 134 0.72 5.54 12.52
CA LEU A 134 1.93 6.28 12.87
C LEU A 134 1.66 7.78 12.74
N TYR A 135 2.05 8.55 13.75
CA TYR A 135 1.94 10.01 13.76
C TYR A 135 2.95 10.62 14.72
N PHE A 136 3.11 11.94 14.67
CA PHE A 136 3.91 12.69 15.63
C PHE A 136 2.98 13.41 16.62
N ASN A 137 3.24 13.29 17.93
CA ASN A 137 2.50 14.05 18.94
C ASN A 137 2.96 15.53 18.98
N GLU A 138 2.36 16.33 19.86
CA GLU A 138 2.66 17.77 19.99
C GLU A 138 4.12 18.06 20.39
N GLU A 139 4.81 17.09 20.99
CA GLU A 139 6.22 17.17 21.38
C GLU A 139 7.18 16.73 20.25
N GLY A 140 6.64 16.28 19.11
CA GLY A 140 7.43 15.77 17.99
C GLY A 140 7.94 14.33 18.18
N GLU A 141 7.34 13.55 19.07
CA GLU A 141 7.66 12.13 19.24
C GLU A 141 6.86 11.27 18.25
N LEU A 142 7.53 10.28 17.65
CA LEU A 142 6.87 9.30 16.79
C LEU A 142 6.07 8.31 17.65
N ILE A 143 4.76 8.33 17.50
CA ILE A 143 3.83 7.41 18.14
C ILE A 143 3.40 6.33 17.16
N THR A 144 3.33 5.09 17.63
CA THR A 144 2.79 3.94 16.87
C THR A 144 1.64 3.31 17.63
N GLN A 145 0.43 3.48 17.12
CA GLN A 145 -0.77 2.83 17.62
C GLN A 145 -1.12 1.62 16.75
N LYS A 146 -1.79 0.64 17.37
CA LYS A 146 -2.14 -0.63 16.74
C LYS A 146 -3.59 -0.97 17.06
N PHE A 147 -4.40 -1.18 16.03
CA PHE A 147 -5.81 -1.50 16.17
C PHE A 147 -6.10 -2.85 15.52
N GLY A 148 -6.85 -3.72 16.20
CA GLY A 148 -7.37 -4.92 15.57
C GLY A 148 -8.44 -4.53 14.55
N MET A 149 -8.33 -5.05 13.33
CA MET A 149 -9.38 -4.84 12.32
C MET A 149 -10.51 -5.84 12.56
N PRO A 150 -11.78 -5.41 12.47
CA PRO A 150 -12.90 -6.35 12.55
C PRO A 150 -12.87 -7.26 11.33
N THR A 151 -12.98 -8.56 11.58
CA THR A 151 -13.05 -9.59 10.54
C THR A 151 -14.49 -9.71 10.05
N VAL A 152 -14.67 -9.92 8.75
CA VAL A 152 -15.99 -10.14 8.13
C VAL A 152 -16.27 -11.62 8.02
#